data_AF-A0A2E8D245-F1
#
_entry.id   AF-A0A2E8D245-F1
#
_cell.length_a   1.000
_cell.length_b   1.000
_cell.length_c   1.000
_cell.angle_alpha   90.00
_cell.angle_beta   90.00
_cell.angle_gamma   90.00
#
_symmetry.space_group_name_H-M   'P 1'
#
loop_
_entity.id
_entity.type
_entity.pdbx_description
1 polymer ?
#
loop_
_entity_poly.entity_id
_entity_poly.type
_entity_poly.pdbx_seq_one_letter_code
_entity_poly.pdbx_strand_id
1 'polypeptide(L)'
;MAVAAIVAFELHEFGHKMTNSKEDTMTEFPGGKIVVPIDCSDESLAAVDVALDIAGNASNLTVVHVLPDHHEHDLLADAIDHAKRRGLVEEALRRRFDDPQHRLLNVEVTFGDPGHRIAEVAELRHAKLIVMPSRGRAGIKRLLIGSVAERVVRLAHCPVLVLR
;
A
#
# COMPACT_ATOMS: atom_id res chain seq x y z
N MET A 1 2.56 0.78 22.20
CA MET A 1 3.65 0.30 21.33
C MET A 1 3.13 -0.90 20.55
N ALA A 2 2.70 -0.70 19.31
CA ALA A 2 2.31 -1.80 18.44
C ALA A 2 3.59 -2.44 17.88
N VAL A 3 3.74 -3.75 18.07
CA VAL A 3 4.83 -4.53 17.47
C VAL A 3 4.52 -4.65 15.98
N ALA A 4 5.33 -4.03 15.13
CA ALA A 4 5.27 -4.23 13.69
C ALA A 4 5.64 -5.70 13.39
N ALA A 5 4.65 -6.55 13.19
CA ALA A 5 4.86 -7.91 12.75
C ALA A 5 5.19 -7.87 11.25
N ILE A 6 6.45 -8.13 10.89
CA ILE A 6 6.82 -8.45 9.51
C ILE A 6 6.32 -9.87 9.26
N VAL A 7 5.17 -10.01 8.61
CA VAL A 7 4.70 -11.30 8.12
C VAL A 7 5.27 -11.46 6.72
N ALA A 8 6.38 -12.19 6.59
CA ALA A 8 6.91 -12.61 5.29
C ALA A 8 6.29 -13.98 4.96
N PHE A 9 5.42 -14.04 3.94
CA PHE A 9 4.74 -15.27 3.54
C PHE A 9 5.08 -15.61 2.08
N GLU A 10 5.45 -16.86 1.82
CA GLU A 10 5.52 -17.41 0.46
C GLU A 10 4.13 -17.90 0.04
N LEU A 11 3.67 -17.47 -1.13
CA LEU A 11 2.35 -17.81 -1.69
C LEU A 11 2.12 -19.33 -1.86
N HIS A 12 3.18 -20.15 -1.92
CA HIS A 12 3.08 -21.60 -2.12
C HIS A 12 2.73 -22.38 -0.84
N GLU A 13 3.03 -21.85 0.35
CA GLU A 13 2.67 -22.45 1.64
C GLU A 13 1.21 -22.15 2.04
N PHE A 14 0.59 -21.16 1.40
CA PHE A 14 -0.81 -20.78 1.64
C PHE A 14 -1.81 -21.78 1.05
N GLY A 15 -1.44 -22.46 -0.06
CA GLY A 15 -2.32 -23.41 -0.73
C GLY A 15 -2.37 -24.82 -0.11
N HIS A 16 -1.32 -25.25 0.61
CA HIS A 16 -1.21 -26.66 1.03
C HIS A 16 -1.47 -26.93 2.51
N LYS A 17 -1.43 -25.90 3.37
CA LYS A 17 -1.77 -26.03 4.80
C LYS A 17 -3.24 -25.72 5.14
N MET A 18 -4.08 -25.53 4.12
CA MET A 18 -5.50 -25.18 4.23
C MET A 18 -6.43 -26.37 3.90
N THR A 19 -5.97 -27.62 4.06
CA THR A 19 -6.84 -28.79 3.88
C THR A 19 -6.55 -29.89 4.91
N ASN A 20 -7.00 -29.74 6.16
CA ASN A 20 -7.65 -30.88 6.82
C ASN A 20 -8.48 -30.48 8.05
N SER A 21 -9.52 -31.28 8.25
CA SER A 21 -10.43 -31.36 9.40
C SER A 21 -11.22 -30.11 9.75
N LYS A 22 -12.46 -30.10 9.24
CA LYS A 22 -13.72 -29.73 9.91
C LYS A 22 -13.58 -28.76 11.10
N GLU A 23 -14.18 -27.58 10.92
CA GLU A 23 -14.36 -26.52 11.94
C GLU A 23 -13.09 -25.75 12.31
N ASP A 24 -12.54 -24.98 11.37
CA ASP A 24 -11.76 -23.78 11.72
C ASP A 24 -12.27 -22.61 10.88
N THR A 25 -12.95 -21.69 11.55
CA THR A 25 -13.34 -20.38 11.06
C THR A 25 -12.14 -19.73 10.37
N MET A 26 -12.30 -19.43 9.08
CA MET A 26 -11.51 -18.49 8.32
C MET A 26 -11.23 -17.29 9.24
N THR A 27 -9.99 -17.14 9.72
CA THR A 27 -9.63 -15.97 10.52
C THR A 27 -9.51 -14.81 9.54
N GLU A 28 -10.67 -14.27 9.16
CA GLU A 28 -10.79 -12.98 8.51
C GLU A 28 -9.92 -11.99 9.30
N PHE A 29 -9.05 -11.26 8.61
CA PHE A 29 -8.52 -10.03 9.20
C PHE A 29 -9.76 -9.21 9.59
N PRO A 30 -9.98 -8.92 10.88
CA PRO A 30 -11.22 -8.32 11.32
C PRO A 30 -11.40 -7.02 10.53
N GLY A 31 -12.55 -6.90 9.88
CA GLY A 31 -12.84 -5.85 8.89
C GLY A 31 -12.21 -4.51 9.25
N GLY A 32 -11.53 -3.89 8.29
CA GLY A 32 -10.75 -2.70 8.55
C GLY A 32 -10.14 -2.14 7.28
N LYS A 33 -9.77 -0.86 7.33
CA LYS A 33 -9.17 -0.19 6.18
C LYS A 33 -7.76 -0.73 5.94
N ILE A 34 -7.44 -1.05 4.70
CA ILE A 34 -6.10 -1.49 4.27
C ILE A 34 -5.48 -0.38 3.43
N VAL A 35 -4.22 -0.06 3.71
CA VAL A 35 -3.45 0.87 2.86
C VAL A 35 -2.46 0.09 2.01
N VAL A 36 -2.44 0.39 0.72
CA VAL A 36 -1.54 -0.23 -0.27
C VAL A 36 -0.70 0.85 -0.95
N PRO A 37 0.57 1.04 -0.57
CA PRO A 37 1.44 1.94 -1.28
C PRO A 37 1.83 1.38 -2.64
N ILE A 38 1.76 2.25 -3.66
CA ILE A 38 2.13 1.90 -5.03
C ILE A 38 3.16 2.85 -5.61
N ASP A 39 4.03 2.33 -6.47
CA ASP A 39 4.96 3.10 -7.31
C ASP A 39 4.77 2.81 -8.81
N CYS A 40 3.63 2.18 -9.14
CA CYS A 40 3.25 1.74 -10.47
C CYS A 40 4.27 0.75 -11.08
N SER A 41 4.96 -0.04 -10.23
CA SER A 41 5.61 -1.30 -10.63
C SER A 41 4.61 -2.45 -10.62
N ASP A 42 4.89 -3.51 -11.37
CA ASP A 42 4.05 -4.71 -11.42
C ASP A 42 3.89 -5.33 -10.03
N GLU A 43 4.96 -5.36 -9.22
CA GLU A 43 4.93 -5.87 -7.85
C GLU A 43 4.01 -5.05 -6.94
N SER A 44 4.02 -3.72 -7.09
CA SER A 44 3.14 -2.84 -6.32
C SER A 44 1.67 -2.97 -6.73
N LEU A 45 1.41 -3.24 -8.01
CA LEU A 45 0.05 -3.45 -8.51
C LEU A 45 -0.49 -4.81 -8.08
N ALA A 46 0.33 -5.87 -8.14
CA ALA A 46 -0.05 -7.18 -7.61
C ALA A 46 -0.36 -7.16 -6.11
N ALA A 47 0.27 -6.25 -5.35
CA ALA A 47 -0.05 -6.06 -3.93
C ALA A 47 -1.47 -5.52 -3.69
N VAL A 48 -2.07 -4.83 -4.66
CA VAL A 48 -3.47 -4.36 -4.58
C VAL A 48 -4.43 -5.55 -4.61
N ASP A 49 -4.18 -6.53 -5.49
CA ASP A 49 -5.02 -7.73 -5.61
C ASP A 49 -4.98 -8.56 -4.32
N VAL A 50 -3.78 -8.80 -3.78
CA VAL A 50 -3.60 -9.50 -2.49
C VAL A 50 -4.31 -8.75 -1.36
N ALA A 51 -4.22 -7.43 -1.32
CA ALA A 51 -4.90 -6.63 -0.31
C ALA A 51 -6.43 -6.68 -0.47
N LEU A 52 -6.93 -6.76 -1.70
CA LEU A 52 -8.36 -6.87 -1.99
C LEU A 52 -8.93 -8.20 -1.50
N ASP A 53 -8.20 -9.31 -1.73
CA ASP A 53 -8.56 -10.63 -1.21
C ASP A 53 -8.65 -10.62 0.32
N ILE A 54 -7.71 -9.93 0.99
CA ILE A 54 -7.71 -9.80 2.46
C ILE A 54 -8.86 -8.91 2.95
N ALA A 55 -9.15 -7.80 2.27
CA ALA A 55 -10.15 -6.84 2.71
C ALA A 55 -11.60 -7.26 2.41
N GLY A 56 -11.80 -8.17 1.46
CA GLY A 56 -13.09 -8.62 0.96
C GLY A 56 -13.89 -7.58 0.15
N ASN A 57 -13.52 -6.29 0.22
CA ASN A 57 -14.20 -5.21 -0.51
C ASN A 57 -13.22 -4.07 -0.85
N ALA A 58 -13.22 -3.64 -2.11
CA ALA A 58 -12.40 -2.55 -2.61
C ALA A 58 -12.64 -1.20 -1.89
N SER A 59 -13.84 -0.94 -1.36
CA SER A 59 -14.09 0.29 -0.59
C SER A 59 -13.29 0.39 0.72
N ASN A 60 -12.78 -0.75 1.21
CA ASN A 60 -11.92 -0.81 2.39
C ASN A 60 -10.44 -0.57 2.05
N LEU A 61 -10.07 -0.48 0.77
CA LEU A 61 -8.71 -0.22 0.36
C LEU A 61 -8.49 1.26 0.08
N THR A 62 -7.33 1.74 0.50
CA THR A 62 -6.75 3.00 0.03
C THR A 62 -5.43 2.70 -0.65
N VAL A 63 -5.38 2.92 -1.96
CA VAL A 63 -4.15 2.91 -2.74
C VAL A 63 -3.48 4.28 -2.60
N VAL A 64 -2.24 4.31 -2.15
CA VAL A 64 -1.48 5.55 -1.95
C VAL A 64 -0.27 5.61 -2.88
N HIS A 65 -0.15 6.71 -3.62
CA HIS A 65 1.05 7.01 -4.40
C HIS A 65 1.73 8.27 -3.87
N VAL A 66 3.04 8.19 -3.63
CA VAL A 66 3.82 9.32 -3.10
C VAL A 66 4.69 9.89 -4.21
N LEU A 67 4.43 11.13 -4.59
CA LEU A 67 5.23 11.89 -5.53
C LEU A 67 6.42 12.55 -4.81
N PRO A 68 7.58 12.66 -5.47
CA PRO A 68 8.69 13.41 -4.93
C PRO A 68 8.32 14.89 -4.83
N ASP A 69 8.75 15.48 -3.72
CA ASP A 69 8.61 16.91 -3.47
C ASP A 69 9.76 17.67 -4.16
N HIS A 70 9.42 18.73 -4.87
CA HIS A 70 10.37 19.59 -5.57
C HIS A 70 10.03 21.03 -5.14
N HIS A 71 10.81 21.57 -4.21
CA HIS A 71 10.61 22.95 -3.75
C HIS A 71 11.44 23.89 -4.61
N GLU A 72 10.79 24.73 -5.41
CA GLU A 72 11.44 25.81 -6.16
C GLU A 72 11.15 27.17 -5.53
N HIS A 73 11.37 27.28 -4.21
CA HIS A 73 11.38 28.50 -3.38
C HIS A 73 10.15 29.43 -3.38
N ASP A 74 9.22 29.36 -4.35
CA ASP A 74 7.97 30.11 -4.41
C ASP A 74 6.78 29.24 -3.99
N LEU A 75 6.27 29.53 -2.78
CA LEU A 75 5.18 28.77 -2.14
C LEU A 75 3.89 28.73 -2.97
N LEU A 76 3.55 29.81 -3.70
CA LEU A 76 2.31 29.85 -4.47
C LEU A 76 2.45 29.05 -5.77
N ALA A 77 3.58 29.20 -6.45
CA ALA A 77 3.88 28.41 -7.65
C ALA A 77 3.97 26.91 -7.31
N ASP A 78 4.65 26.56 -6.21
CA ASP A 78 4.75 25.18 -5.72
C ASP A 78 3.36 24.60 -5.42
N ALA A 79 2.49 25.33 -4.71
CA ALA A 79 1.14 24.85 -4.39
C ALA A 79 0.28 24.58 -5.64
N ILE A 80 0.38 25.43 -6.66
CA ILE A 80 -0.31 25.25 -7.94
C ILE A 80 0.26 24.04 -8.69
N ASP A 81 1.59 23.88 -8.74
CA ASP A 81 2.24 22.72 -9.36
C ASP A 81 1.84 21.42 -8.69
N HIS A 82 1.88 21.37 -7.35
CA HIS A 82 1.44 20.22 -6.56
C HIS A 82 -0.02 19.86 -6.85
N ALA A 83 -0.92 20.84 -6.85
CA ALA A 83 -2.33 20.60 -7.13
C ALA A 83 -2.54 20.02 -8.54
N LYS A 84 -1.85 20.58 -9.54
CA LYS A 84 -1.91 20.11 -10.93
C LYS A 84 -1.35 18.70 -11.08
N ARG A 85 -0.14 18.44 -10.58
CA ARG A 85 0.52 17.12 -10.65
C ARG A 85 -0.29 16.06 -9.92
N ARG A 86 -0.80 16.37 -8.73
CA ARG A 86 -1.68 15.48 -7.97
C ARG A 86 -2.92 15.12 -8.79
N GLY A 87 -3.62 16.11 -9.35
CA GLY A 87 -4.82 15.87 -10.15
C GLY A 87 -4.56 14.98 -11.37
N LEU A 88 -3.47 15.23 -12.10
CA LEU A 88 -3.09 14.42 -13.26
C LEU A 88 -2.79 12.96 -12.89
N VAL A 89 -2.06 12.75 -11.78
CA VAL A 89 -1.71 11.40 -11.32
C VAL A 89 -2.91 10.67 -10.73
N GLU A 90 -3.76 11.36 -9.95
CA GLU A 90 -5.02 10.78 -9.45
C GLU A 90 -5.92 10.34 -10.60
N GLU A 91 -6.06 11.15 -11.64
CA GLU A 91 -6.84 10.80 -12.82
C GLU A 91 -6.27 9.58 -13.54
N ALA A 92 -4.95 9.54 -13.76
CA ALA A 92 -4.29 8.40 -14.38
C ALA A 92 -4.47 7.10 -13.56
N LEU A 93 -4.36 7.17 -12.24
CA LEU A 93 -4.57 6.03 -11.34
C LEU A 93 -6.04 5.59 -11.32
N ARG A 94 -7.01 6.52 -11.28
CA ARG A 94 -8.44 6.16 -11.38
C ARG A 94 -8.74 5.43 -12.69
N ARG A 95 -8.22 5.91 -13.82
CA ARG A 95 -8.36 5.21 -15.11
C ARG A 95 -7.70 3.83 -15.10
N ARG A 96 -6.57 3.67 -14.40
CA ARG A 96 -5.85 2.39 -14.27
C ARG A 96 -6.65 1.34 -13.47
N PHE A 97 -7.51 1.78 -12.56
CA PHE A 97 -8.35 0.96 -11.68
C PHE A 97 -9.85 1.05 -12.02
N ASP A 98 -10.21 1.37 -13.26
CA ASP A 98 -11.61 1.57 -13.69
C ASP A 98 -12.36 0.26 -14.00
N ASP A 99 -11.75 -0.90 -13.75
CA ASP A 99 -12.41 -2.19 -13.92
C ASP A 99 -13.35 -2.52 -12.73
N PRO A 100 -14.32 -3.44 -12.91
CA PRO A 100 -15.33 -3.73 -11.89
C PRO A 100 -14.80 -4.16 -10.52
N GLN A 101 -13.60 -4.77 -10.48
CA GLN A 101 -12.98 -5.27 -9.26
C GLN A 101 -12.33 -4.13 -8.45
N HIS A 102 -11.81 -3.10 -9.12
CA HIS A 102 -11.00 -2.03 -8.49
C HIS A 102 -11.68 -0.66 -8.45
N ARG A 103 -12.78 -0.43 -9.16
CA ARG A 103 -13.41 0.90 -9.26
C ARG A 103 -13.86 1.55 -7.94
N LEU A 104 -13.98 0.78 -6.86
CA LEU A 104 -14.35 1.28 -5.53
C LEU A 104 -13.16 1.56 -4.61
N LEU A 105 -11.92 1.32 -5.07
CA LEU A 105 -10.71 1.66 -4.32
C LEU A 105 -10.65 3.17 -4.06
N ASN A 106 -10.21 3.56 -2.87
CA ASN A 106 -9.86 4.95 -2.62
C ASN A 106 -8.45 5.21 -3.20
N VAL A 107 -8.31 6.24 -4.03
CA VAL A 107 -7.01 6.66 -4.59
C VAL A 107 -6.54 7.92 -3.85
N GLU A 108 -5.34 7.87 -3.30
CA GLU A 108 -4.71 8.99 -2.62
C GLU A 108 -3.33 9.29 -3.19
N VAL A 109 -3.09 10.53 -3.60
CA VAL A 109 -1.79 10.99 -4.10
C VAL A 109 -1.27 12.09 -3.17
N THR A 110 -0.06 11.90 -2.66
CA THR A 110 0.60 12.80 -1.70
C THR A 110 2.03 13.12 -2.14
N PHE A 111 2.68 14.08 -1.49
CA PHE A 111 4.05 14.50 -1.78
C PHE A 111 4.95 14.32 -0.56
N GLY A 112 6.23 14.00 -0.77
CA GLY A 112 7.25 13.94 0.28
C GLY A 112 8.07 12.64 0.29
N ASP A 113 8.64 12.29 1.45
CA ASP A 113 9.33 11.01 1.65
C ASP A 113 8.32 9.85 1.67
N PRO A 114 8.43 8.86 0.77
CA PRO A 114 7.46 7.78 0.66
C PRO A 114 7.19 7.06 1.98
N GLY A 115 8.25 6.70 2.74
CA GLY A 115 8.08 5.92 3.96
C GLY A 115 7.29 6.68 5.04
N HIS A 116 7.56 7.97 5.23
CA HIS A 116 6.80 8.80 6.18
C HIS A 116 5.37 9.04 5.71
N ARG A 117 5.17 9.44 4.44
CA ARG A 117 3.83 9.73 3.91
C ARG A 117 2.93 8.50 3.92
N ILE A 118 3.46 7.31 3.64
CA ILE A 118 2.68 6.06 3.70
C ILE A 118 2.21 5.78 5.12
N ALA A 119 3.10 5.91 6.12
CA ALA A 119 2.74 5.71 7.52
C ALA A 119 1.70 6.74 8.01
N GLU A 120 1.85 8.00 7.60
CA GLU A 120 0.90 9.08 7.90
C GLU A 120 -0.47 8.83 7.27
N VAL A 121 -0.54 8.43 5.99
CA VAL A 121 -1.81 8.05 5.35
C VAL A 121 -2.45 6.87 6.07
N ALA A 122 -1.67 5.86 6.45
CA ALA A 122 -2.19 4.74 7.23
C ALA A 122 -2.82 5.20 8.55
N GLU A 123 -2.18 6.12 9.27
CA GLU A 123 -2.71 6.69 10.51
C GLU A 123 -3.98 7.52 10.28
N LEU A 124 -3.98 8.43 9.30
CA LEU A 124 -5.13 9.27 8.93
C LEU A 124 -6.34 8.45 8.48
N ARG A 125 -6.10 7.31 7.82
CA ARG A 125 -7.15 6.39 7.37
C ARG A 125 -7.54 5.38 8.45
N HIS A 126 -6.91 5.40 9.62
CA HIS A 126 -7.09 4.40 10.68
C HIS A 126 -6.92 2.96 10.15
N ALA A 127 -5.90 2.78 9.30
CA ALA A 127 -5.64 1.51 8.64
C ALA A 127 -5.32 0.42 9.66
N LYS A 128 -5.89 -0.76 9.47
CA LYS A 128 -5.63 -1.95 10.30
C LYS A 128 -4.48 -2.80 9.76
N LEU A 129 -4.10 -2.57 8.50
CA LEU A 129 -3.00 -3.26 7.83
C LEU A 129 -2.44 -2.36 6.73
N ILE A 130 -1.12 -2.41 6.54
CA ILE A 130 -0.46 -1.96 5.31
C ILE A 130 -0.02 -3.20 4.54
N VAL A 131 -0.36 -3.30 3.25
CA VAL A 131 0.11 -4.37 2.37
C VAL A 131 1.02 -3.75 1.32
N MET A 132 2.27 -4.19 1.23
CA MET A 132 3.21 -3.60 0.28
C MET A 132 4.23 -4.61 -0.23
N PRO A 133 4.80 -4.42 -1.43
CA PRO A 133 5.90 -5.25 -1.88
C PRO A 133 7.17 -4.96 -1.07
N SER A 134 8.02 -5.97 -0.94
CA SER A 134 9.35 -5.88 -0.31
C SER A 134 10.26 -4.90 -1.03
N ARG A 135 10.01 -4.65 -2.31
CA ARG A 135 10.80 -3.82 -3.21
C ARG A 135 9.86 -3.01 -4.12
N GLY A 136 10.38 -1.90 -4.62
CA GLY A 136 9.71 -1.11 -5.64
C GLY A 136 10.57 -0.96 -6.89
N ARG A 137 10.16 -0.09 -7.80
CA ARG A 137 10.76 0.25 -9.09
C ARG A 137 12.27 0.50 -9.05
N ALA A 138 12.77 1.12 -7.97
CA ALA A 138 14.19 1.45 -7.79
C ALA A 138 14.97 0.42 -6.94
N GLY A 139 14.37 -0.72 -6.60
CA GLY A 139 14.96 -1.71 -5.69
C GLY A 139 16.19 -2.41 -6.26
N ILE A 140 17.24 -2.54 -5.45
CA ILE A 140 18.44 -3.32 -5.79
C ILE A 140 18.13 -4.82 -5.62
N LYS A 141 18.36 -5.62 -6.68
CA LYS A 141 18.02 -7.06 -6.71
C LYS A 141 18.61 -7.91 -5.56
N ARG A 142 19.70 -7.46 -4.94
CA ARG A 142 20.41 -8.20 -3.86
C ARG A 142 19.85 -7.95 -2.45
N LEU A 143 19.05 -6.91 -2.24
CA LEU A 143 18.50 -6.60 -0.91
C LEU A 143 17.17 -7.33 -0.68
N LEU A 144 17.00 -7.89 0.53
CA LEU A 144 15.80 -8.64 0.91
C LEU A 144 14.58 -7.75 1.18
N ILE A 145 14.80 -6.49 1.53
CA ILE A 145 13.80 -5.43 1.78
C ILE A 145 14.36 -4.12 1.23
N GLY A 146 13.52 -3.34 0.56
CA GLY A 146 13.81 -2.01 0.04
C GLY A 146 13.67 -0.93 1.11
N SER A 147 14.32 0.22 0.88
CA SER A 147 14.39 1.33 1.84
C SER A 147 13.02 1.87 2.24
N VAL A 148 12.05 1.93 1.31
CA VAL A 148 10.69 2.38 1.60
C VAL A 148 9.98 1.37 2.50
N ALA A 149 10.01 0.08 2.17
CA ALA A 149 9.39 -0.97 2.99
C ALA A 149 9.98 -1.00 4.41
N GLU A 150 11.31 -0.92 4.52
CA GLU A 150 11.99 -0.85 5.82
C GLU A 150 11.51 0.36 6.64
N ARG A 151 11.39 1.53 6.00
CA ARG A 151 10.94 2.75 6.67
C ARG A 151 9.48 2.67 7.10
N VAL A 152 8.59 2.13 6.26
CA VAL A 152 7.18 1.92 6.60
C VAL A 152 7.05 0.97 7.79
N VAL A 153 7.74 -0.18 7.77
CA VAL A 153 7.73 -1.14 8.90
C VAL A 153 8.13 -0.49 10.21
N ARG A 154 9.11 0.42 10.18
CA ARG A 154 9.57 1.12 11.39
C ARG A 154 8.60 2.20 11.88
N LEU A 155 7.86 2.85 10.98
CA LEU A 155 7.04 4.01 11.30
C LEU A 155 5.54 3.69 11.47
N ALA A 156 5.06 2.57 10.92
CA ALA A 156 3.65 2.24 10.89
C ALA A 156 3.07 2.05 12.30
N HIS A 157 1.88 2.63 12.53
CA HIS A 157 1.11 2.43 13.75
C HIS A 157 0.38 1.07 13.80
N CYS A 158 0.30 0.37 12.67
CA CYS A 158 -0.41 -0.89 12.47
C CYS A 158 0.50 -1.94 11.81
N PRO A 159 0.10 -3.24 11.79
CA PRO A 159 0.86 -4.29 11.12
C PRO A 159 1.17 -3.99 9.65
N VAL A 160 2.29 -4.52 9.16
CA VAL A 160 2.74 -4.37 7.77
C VAL A 160 3.00 -5.75 7.17
N LEU A 161 2.20 -6.13 6.17
CA LEU A 161 2.40 -7.32 5.36
C LEU A 161 3.32 -6.98 4.19
N VAL A 162 4.49 -7.62 4.16
CA VAL A 162 5.52 -7.39 3.14
C VAL A 162 5.56 -8.58 2.18
N LEU A 163 5.17 -8.35 0.93
CA LEU A 163 5.11 -9.37 -0.13
C LEU A 163 6.49 -9.54 -0.80
N ARG A 164 6.86 -10.76 -1.20
CA ARG A 164 8.19 -11.05 -1.78
C ARG A 164 8.16 -11.25 -3.28
#